data_AF-A0A3N5KXN0-F1
#
_entry.id   AF-A0A3N5KXN0-F1
#
_cell.length_a   1.000
_cell.length_b   1.000
_cell.length_c   1.000
_cell.angle_alpha   90.00
_cell.angle_beta   90.00
_cell.angle_gamma   90.00
#
_symmetry.space_group_name_H-M   'P 1'
#
loop_
_entity.id
_entity.type
_entity.pdbx_description
1 polymer ?
#
loop_
_entity_poly.entity_id
_entity_poly.type
_entity_poly.pdbx_seq_one_letter_code
_entity_poly.pdbx_strand_id
1 'polypeptide(L)'
;MSESWRWRSARFSSFICPTVATSSSMRRSRRFSSASTAVRALGSFMRRTIGPHPGGINEPSAAATADVTIPAMHPSVAFDDVARVLEDGSSGVHPAEAHGALCGALCLRPDYAYADWLEEILPDAAVPDSGDQTLPSLYAGSRAVLAEGEMDFAPLLPDDESDLASRVESLAAWCQGFLYGFGASGLAARIPLPADVDEVLADLARISQAGAVGSEAADVEEASYAELVEFVRAAVQLVYDELDALRRSQPVSSHRH
;
A
#
# COMPACT_ATOMS: atom_id res chain seq x y z
N MET A 1 11.86 1.85 -21.84
CA MET A 1 11.08 2.95 -21.23
C MET A 1 10.01 3.39 -22.23
N SER A 2 8.79 2.90 -22.06
CA SER A 2 7.64 3.22 -22.92
C SER A 2 7.19 4.67 -22.75
N GLU A 3 6.60 5.25 -23.80
CA GLU A 3 6.19 6.66 -23.87
C GLU A 3 5.08 7.02 -22.87
N SER A 4 4.36 6.03 -22.32
CA SER A 4 3.37 6.19 -21.24
C SER A 4 3.98 6.72 -19.93
N TRP A 5 5.26 6.41 -19.67
CA TRP A 5 6.01 6.87 -18.49
C TRP A 5 6.20 8.40 -18.47
N ARG A 6 6.39 9.02 -19.65
CA ARG A 6 6.66 10.47 -19.76
C ARG A 6 5.45 11.35 -19.42
N TRP A 7 4.24 10.86 -19.67
CA TRP A 7 3.00 11.59 -19.36
C TRP A 7 2.60 11.49 -17.88
N ARG A 8 2.88 10.36 -17.23
CA ARG A 8 2.59 10.13 -15.79
C ARG A 8 3.58 10.87 -14.87
N SER A 9 4.86 10.86 -15.20
CA SER A 9 5.91 11.60 -14.47
C SER A 9 5.77 13.14 -14.58
N ALA A 10 5.24 13.66 -15.69
CA ALA A 10 4.97 15.09 -15.87
C ALA A 10 3.89 15.64 -14.92
N ARG A 11 2.88 14.83 -14.56
CA ARG A 11 1.92 15.20 -13.52
C ARG A 11 2.55 15.20 -12.13
N PHE A 12 3.44 14.25 -11.83
CA PHE A 12 4.06 14.07 -10.50
C PHE A 12 5.10 15.15 -10.15
N SER A 13 5.93 15.58 -11.11
CA SER A 13 6.99 16.59 -10.86
C SER A 13 6.46 17.96 -10.41
N SER A 14 5.19 18.26 -10.71
CA SER A 14 4.55 19.52 -10.32
C SER A 14 3.99 19.54 -8.88
N PHE A 15 3.88 18.39 -8.20
CA PHE A 15 3.25 18.30 -6.87
C PHE A 15 4.23 18.22 -5.68
N ILE A 16 5.51 17.88 -5.91
CA ILE A 16 6.50 17.68 -4.82
C ILE A 16 7.37 18.93 -4.56
N CYS A 17 7.27 19.99 -5.38
CA CYS A 17 8.12 21.17 -5.23
C CYS A 17 7.35 22.40 -4.72
N PRO A 18 7.13 22.57 -3.39
CA PRO A 18 6.99 23.91 -2.86
C PRO A 18 8.37 24.58 -2.91
N THR A 19 8.42 25.77 -3.49
CA THR A 19 9.65 26.59 -3.50
C THR A 19 10.02 26.93 -2.06
N VAL A 20 10.96 26.20 -1.46
CA VAL A 20 11.47 26.51 -0.12
C VAL A 20 12.45 27.67 -0.25
N ALA A 21 12.02 28.86 0.18
CA ALA A 21 12.89 29.99 0.40
C ALA A 21 13.93 29.64 1.47
N THR A 22 15.21 29.72 1.11
CA THR A 22 16.34 29.41 1.98
C THR A 22 16.46 30.45 3.10
N SER A 23 16.27 30.03 4.35
CA SER A 23 16.82 30.73 5.51
C SER A 23 17.66 29.76 6.33
N SER A 24 18.95 30.04 6.36
CA SER A 24 19.98 29.21 6.94
C SER A 24 19.96 29.35 8.47
N SER A 25 19.70 28.25 9.19
CA SER A 25 20.19 28.11 10.55
C SER A 25 20.64 26.68 10.83
N MET A 26 21.90 26.59 11.23
CA MET A 26 22.66 25.38 11.49
C MET A 26 22.09 24.67 12.74
N ARG A 27 21.50 23.48 12.58
CA ARG A 27 21.23 22.55 13.69
C ARG A 27 21.92 21.22 13.44
N ARG A 28 22.75 20.85 14.42
CA ARG A 28 23.56 19.63 14.45
C ARG A 28 22.73 18.38 14.16
N SER A 29 23.16 17.64 13.16
CA SER A 29 22.70 16.31 12.77
C SER A 29 22.88 15.30 13.92
N ARG A 30 21.76 14.79 14.45
CA ARG A 30 21.72 13.45 15.04
C ARG A 30 21.12 12.55 13.97
N ARG A 31 21.92 11.62 13.43
CA ARG A 31 21.41 10.50 12.63
C ARG A 31 20.59 9.62 13.58
N PHE A 32 19.27 9.77 13.53
CA PHE A 32 18.31 8.81 14.07
C PHE A 32 17.71 8.09 12.87
N SER A 33 17.73 6.76 12.88
CA SER A 33 17.12 5.95 11.83
C SER A 33 15.59 6.08 11.93
N SER A 34 14.96 6.68 10.91
CA SER A 34 13.51 6.99 10.83
C SER A 34 12.63 5.78 11.14
N ALA A 35 13.03 4.60 10.65
CA ALA A 35 12.35 3.32 10.86
C ALA A 35 12.14 2.97 12.34
N SER A 36 13.03 3.41 13.25
CA SER A 36 12.89 3.16 14.69
C SER A 36 11.79 3.96 15.37
N THR A 37 11.36 5.09 14.81
CA THR A 37 10.27 5.91 15.38
C THR A 37 8.91 5.33 15.00
N ALA A 38 8.73 4.94 13.72
CA ALA A 38 7.53 4.29 13.23
C ALA A 38 7.26 2.95 13.95
N VAL A 39 8.28 2.10 14.11
CA VAL A 39 8.16 0.83 14.87
C VAL A 39 7.79 1.07 16.34
N ARG A 40 8.25 2.18 16.94
CA ARG A 40 7.88 2.55 18.33
C ARG A 40 6.45 3.11 18.42
N ALA A 41 5.98 3.83 17.40
CA ALA A 41 4.60 4.30 17.31
C ALA A 41 3.62 3.11 17.18
N LEU A 42 3.95 2.12 16.34
CA LEU A 42 3.24 0.84 16.24
C LEU A 42 3.20 0.08 17.57
N GLY A 43 4.32 0.01 18.30
CA GLY A 43 4.35 -0.58 19.64
C GLY A 43 3.50 0.15 20.69
N SER A 44 3.29 1.46 20.53
CA SER A 44 2.41 2.27 21.38
C SER A 44 0.93 2.10 21.01
N PHE A 45 0.62 1.91 19.73
CA PHE A 45 -0.74 1.67 19.22
C PHE A 45 -1.26 0.28 19.62
N MET A 46 -0.49 -0.79 19.41
CA MET A 46 -0.88 -2.15 19.83
C MET A 46 -1.14 -2.27 21.33
N ARG A 47 -0.39 -1.51 22.15
CA ARG A 47 -0.57 -1.47 23.61
C ARG A 47 -1.85 -0.73 24.04
N ARG A 48 -2.42 0.09 23.17
CA ARG A 48 -3.63 0.89 23.43
C ARG A 48 -4.91 0.16 23.05
N THR A 49 -4.86 -0.69 22.03
CA THR A 49 -6.02 -1.42 21.50
C THR A 49 -6.20 -2.80 22.15
N ILE A 50 -5.12 -3.43 22.63
CA ILE A 50 -5.15 -4.73 23.33
C ILE A 50 -4.84 -4.54 24.81
N GLY A 51 -5.82 -4.06 25.57
CA GLY A 51 -5.74 -3.97 27.04
C GLY A 51 -5.95 -5.34 27.71
N PRO A 52 -5.38 -5.58 28.92
CA PRO A 52 -5.54 -6.85 29.62
C PRO A 52 -6.99 -7.03 30.08
N HIS A 53 -7.63 -8.11 29.64
CA HIS A 53 -8.96 -8.51 30.05
C HIS A 53 -8.92 -9.00 31.51
N PRO A 54 -9.63 -8.39 32.47
CA PRO A 54 -9.78 -8.99 33.80
C PRO A 54 -10.71 -10.20 33.68
N GLY A 55 -10.21 -11.34 34.13
CA GLY A 55 -10.91 -12.61 34.10
C GLY A 55 -12.20 -12.62 34.92
N GLY A 56 -13.22 -13.23 34.33
CA GLY A 56 -14.41 -13.75 35.00
C GLY A 56 -14.70 -15.13 34.43
N ILE A 57 -14.28 -16.15 35.14
CA ILE A 57 -14.55 -17.56 34.86
C ILE A 57 -16.05 -17.87 35.04
N ASN A 58 -16.67 -18.44 34.01
CA ASN A 58 -17.86 -19.30 34.17
C ASN A 58 -17.69 -20.50 33.24
N GLU A 59 -17.77 -21.70 33.82
CA GLU A 59 -17.73 -23.00 33.14
C GLU A 59 -18.94 -23.22 32.20
N PRO A 60 -18.84 -24.14 31.22
CA PRO A 60 -19.71 -24.17 30.05
C PRO A 60 -21.00 -24.97 30.28
N SER A 61 -22.11 -24.47 29.70
CA SER A 61 -23.32 -25.23 29.48
C SER A 61 -23.34 -25.76 28.04
N ALA A 62 -23.52 -27.07 27.89
CA ALA A 62 -23.53 -27.80 26.63
C ALA A 62 -24.74 -27.42 25.75
N ALA A 63 -24.51 -27.17 24.46
CA ALA A 63 -25.28 -27.70 23.33
C ALA A 63 -24.87 -27.02 22.00
N ALA A 64 -25.03 -27.79 20.92
CA ALA A 64 -24.96 -27.42 19.51
C ALA A 64 -23.56 -27.32 18.90
N THR A 65 -23.10 -28.47 18.42
CA THR A 65 -22.20 -28.62 17.28
C THR A 65 -22.80 -27.90 16.08
N ALA A 66 -22.45 -26.64 15.89
CA ALA A 66 -22.51 -26.00 14.59
C ALA A 66 -21.19 -26.30 13.90
N ASP A 67 -21.30 -27.01 12.79
CA ASP A 67 -20.27 -27.21 11.78
C ASP A 67 -19.71 -25.84 11.39
N VAL A 68 -18.60 -25.44 12.01
CA VAL A 68 -17.83 -24.25 11.60
C VAL A 68 -17.09 -24.68 10.35
N THR A 69 -17.75 -24.55 9.20
CA THR A 69 -17.06 -24.39 7.94
C THR A 69 -16.22 -23.12 8.07
N ILE A 70 -14.93 -23.28 8.34
CA ILE A 70 -13.95 -22.21 8.16
C ILE A 70 -14.07 -21.80 6.68
N PRO A 71 -14.47 -20.56 6.35
CA PRO A 71 -14.42 -20.11 4.97
C PRO A 71 -12.97 -20.22 4.51
N ALA A 72 -12.77 -20.91 3.39
CA ALA A 72 -11.47 -21.11 2.79
C ALA A 72 -10.66 -19.80 2.79
N MET A 73 -9.38 -19.91 3.16
CA MET A 73 -8.34 -18.91 2.92
C MET A 73 -8.68 -18.06 1.69
N HIS A 74 -8.82 -16.75 1.86
CA HIS A 74 -8.96 -15.84 0.73
C HIS A 74 -7.87 -16.21 -0.29
N PRO A 75 -8.21 -16.53 -1.56
CA PRO A 75 -7.21 -16.84 -2.55
C PRO A 75 -6.37 -15.58 -2.76
N SER A 76 -5.15 -15.59 -2.23
CA SER A 76 -4.18 -14.54 -2.50
C SER A 76 -3.89 -14.57 -3.99
N VAL A 77 -4.11 -13.45 -4.68
CA VAL A 77 -3.78 -13.31 -6.10
C VAL A 77 -2.26 -13.32 -6.24
N ALA A 78 -1.72 -14.20 -7.08
CA ALA A 78 -0.28 -14.31 -7.29
C ALA A 78 0.26 -13.15 -8.15
N PHE A 79 1.51 -12.75 -7.90
CA PHE A 79 2.17 -11.68 -8.66
C PHE A 79 2.22 -11.97 -10.15
N ASP A 80 2.60 -13.19 -10.53
CA ASP A 80 2.74 -13.62 -11.93
C ASP A 80 1.40 -13.63 -12.68
N ASP A 81 0.30 -13.92 -11.99
CA ASP A 81 -1.04 -13.86 -12.60
C ASP A 81 -1.39 -12.42 -12.98
N VAL A 82 -1.07 -11.45 -12.11
CA VAL A 82 -1.27 -10.02 -12.39
C VAL A 82 -0.36 -9.56 -13.52
N ALA A 83 0.90 -10.00 -13.52
CA ALA A 83 1.85 -9.71 -14.60
C ALA A 83 1.30 -10.17 -15.96
N ARG A 84 0.86 -11.42 -16.04
CA ARG A 84 0.26 -11.99 -17.25
C ARG A 84 -0.95 -11.19 -17.72
N VAL A 85 -1.89 -10.85 -16.83
CA VAL A 85 -3.10 -10.09 -17.22
C VAL A 85 -2.75 -8.68 -17.72
N LEU A 86 -1.76 -8.02 -17.11
CA LEU A 86 -1.30 -6.71 -17.59
C LEU A 86 -0.63 -6.82 -18.96
N GLU A 87 0.20 -7.85 -19.18
CA GLU A 87 0.83 -8.12 -20.47
C GLU A 87 -0.19 -8.45 -21.57
N ASP A 88 -1.17 -9.31 -21.27
CA ASP A 88 -2.28 -9.65 -22.18
C ASP A 88 -3.10 -8.39 -22.55
N GLY A 89 -3.23 -7.46 -21.61
CA GLY A 89 -3.83 -6.14 -21.80
C GLY A 89 -2.93 -5.11 -22.49
N SER A 90 -1.74 -5.51 -22.97
CA SER A 90 -0.73 -4.62 -23.57
C SER A 90 -0.31 -3.45 -22.66
N SER A 91 -0.39 -3.64 -21.35
CA SER A 91 0.04 -2.64 -20.37
C SER A 91 1.52 -2.81 -20.01
N GLY A 92 2.22 -1.69 -19.94
CA GLY A 92 3.59 -1.62 -19.43
C GLY A 92 3.68 -1.25 -17.95
N VAL A 93 2.57 -1.29 -17.21
CA VAL A 93 2.55 -0.99 -15.77
C VAL A 93 3.10 -2.17 -14.99
N HIS A 94 3.98 -1.91 -14.02
CA HIS A 94 4.52 -2.97 -13.16
C HIS A 94 3.44 -3.53 -12.22
N PRO A 95 3.32 -4.87 -11.99
CA PRO A 95 2.26 -5.43 -11.15
C PRO A 95 2.24 -4.88 -9.72
N ALA A 96 3.41 -4.73 -9.11
CA ALA A 96 3.53 -4.11 -7.79
C ALA A 96 3.09 -2.63 -7.79
N GLU A 97 3.40 -1.87 -8.84
CA GLU A 97 2.98 -0.47 -8.98
C GLU A 97 1.45 -0.37 -9.12
N ALA A 98 0.84 -1.24 -9.93
CA ALA A 98 -0.61 -1.31 -10.09
C ALA A 98 -1.34 -1.55 -8.75
N HIS A 99 -0.84 -2.50 -7.95
CA HIS A 99 -1.40 -2.77 -6.62
C HIS A 99 -1.11 -1.63 -5.63
N GLY A 100 0.08 -1.04 -5.66
CA GLY A 100 0.41 0.15 -4.85
C GLY A 100 -0.58 1.28 -5.12
N ALA A 101 -0.81 1.61 -6.39
CA ALA A 101 -1.74 2.66 -6.82
C ALA A 101 -3.17 2.43 -6.30
N LEU A 102 -3.64 1.18 -6.35
CA LEU A 102 -4.92 0.80 -5.76
C LEU A 102 -4.95 1.11 -4.25
N CYS A 103 -3.99 0.59 -3.49
CA CYS A 103 -3.96 0.75 -2.04
C CYS A 103 -3.83 2.21 -1.60
N GLY A 104 -2.98 2.99 -2.28
CA GLY A 104 -2.82 4.42 -2.01
C GLY A 104 -4.10 5.20 -2.26
N ALA A 105 -4.81 4.89 -3.35
CA ALA A 105 -6.09 5.51 -3.64
C ALA A 105 -7.16 5.16 -2.60
N LEU A 106 -7.27 3.89 -2.20
CA LEU A 106 -8.23 3.40 -1.20
C LEU A 106 -8.03 4.03 0.18
N CYS A 107 -6.79 4.42 0.54
CA CYS A 107 -6.51 5.12 1.80
C CYS A 107 -7.21 6.48 1.90
N LEU A 108 -7.49 7.14 0.77
CA LEU A 108 -8.16 8.45 0.75
C LEU A 108 -9.57 8.41 0.19
N ARG A 109 -9.86 7.53 -0.77
CA ARG A 109 -11.10 7.51 -1.53
C ARG A 109 -11.87 6.23 -1.24
N PRO A 110 -12.85 6.24 -0.32
CA PRO A 110 -13.65 5.05 -0.02
C PRO A 110 -14.54 4.63 -1.20
N ASP A 111 -14.82 5.55 -2.13
CA ASP A 111 -15.62 5.34 -3.33
C ASP A 111 -14.77 5.12 -4.59
N TYR A 112 -13.44 4.95 -4.47
CA TYR A 112 -12.58 4.66 -5.61
C TYR A 112 -13.06 3.40 -6.32
N ALA A 113 -13.44 3.50 -7.60
CA ALA A 113 -14.09 2.41 -8.29
C ALA A 113 -13.08 1.49 -9.00
N TYR A 114 -13.48 0.22 -9.18
CA TYR A 114 -12.72 -0.75 -9.95
C TYR A 114 -12.43 -0.26 -11.39
N ALA A 115 -13.42 0.37 -12.02
CA ALA A 115 -13.28 0.93 -13.36
C ALA A 115 -12.21 2.03 -13.43
N ASP A 116 -12.19 2.94 -12.45
CA ASP A 116 -11.18 4.00 -12.38
C ASP A 116 -9.77 3.41 -12.26
N TRP A 117 -9.61 2.38 -11.43
CA TRP A 117 -8.34 1.68 -11.30
C TRP A 117 -7.92 0.97 -12.60
N LEU A 118 -8.86 0.31 -13.29
CA LEU A 118 -8.58 -0.31 -14.59
C LEU A 118 -8.13 0.72 -15.63
N GLU A 119 -8.75 1.89 -15.70
CA GLU A 119 -8.32 2.97 -16.62
C GLU A 119 -6.88 3.42 -16.33
N GLU A 120 -6.44 3.37 -15.07
CA GLU A 120 -5.06 3.68 -14.69
C GLU A 120 -4.07 2.58 -15.08
N ILE A 121 -4.43 1.30 -14.98
CA ILE A 121 -3.48 0.19 -15.18
C ILE A 121 -3.56 -0.44 -16.58
N LEU A 122 -4.63 -0.20 -17.32
CA LEU A 122 -4.90 -0.74 -18.67
C LEU A 122 -5.46 0.36 -19.60
N PRO A 123 -4.74 1.48 -19.82
CA PRO A 123 -5.28 2.65 -20.53
C PRO A 123 -5.63 2.39 -22.00
N ASP A 124 -4.94 1.44 -22.63
CA ASP A 124 -5.07 1.12 -24.05
C ASP A 124 -5.75 -0.24 -24.29
N ALA A 125 -6.16 -0.94 -23.22
CA ALA A 125 -6.78 -2.25 -23.35
C ALA A 125 -8.24 -2.09 -23.80
N ALA A 126 -8.61 -2.77 -24.89
CA ALA A 126 -10.00 -3.14 -25.08
C ALA A 126 -10.35 -4.14 -23.96
N VAL A 127 -11.30 -3.80 -23.08
CA VAL A 127 -11.70 -4.64 -21.93
C VAL A 127 -11.87 -6.10 -22.40
N PRO A 128 -10.96 -7.02 -22.05
CA PRO A 128 -11.11 -8.40 -22.46
C PRO A 128 -12.21 -9.03 -21.63
N ASP A 129 -13.31 -9.42 -22.26
CA ASP A 129 -14.33 -10.29 -21.65
C ASP A 129 -13.78 -11.73 -21.59
N SER A 130 -12.74 -11.92 -20.75
CA SER A 130 -11.96 -13.16 -20.68
C SER A 130 -12.41 -14.09 -19.56
N GLY A 131 -13.32 -13.65 -18.69
CA GLY A 131 -13.67 -14.38 -17.46
C GLY A 131 -12.52 -14.49 -16.45
N ASP A 132 -11.40 -13.79 -16.67
CA ASP A 132 -10.26 -13.74 -15.75
C ASP A 132 -10.64 -12.94 -14.48
N GLN A 133 -10.49 -13.58 -13.32
CA GLN A 133 -10.87 -13.04 -12.02
C GLN A 133 -9.69 -12.46 -11.24
N THR A 134 -8.50 -12.36 -11.84
CA THR A 134 -7.26 -11.89 -11.19
C THR A 134 -7.40 -10.46 -10.69
N LEU A 135 -7.66 -9.51 -11.59
CA LEU A 135 -7.80 -8.09 -11.24
C LEU A 135 -9.06 -7.81 -10.39
N PRO A 136 -10.25 -8.41 -10.67
CA PRO A 136 -11.39 -8.29 -9.77
C PRO A 136 -11.11 -8.80 -8.35
N SER A 137 -10.43 -9.94 -8.22
CA SER A 137 -10.08 -10.53 -6.91
C SER A 137 -9.06 -9.68 -6.18
N LEU A 138 -8.03 -9.17 -6.88
CA LEU A 138 -7.03 -8.28 -6.29
C LEU A 138 -7.71 -7.02 -5.75
N TYR A 139 -8.56 -6.38 -6.57
CA TYR A 139 -9.29 -5.20 -6.16
C TYR A 139 -10.17 -5.43 -4.91
N ALA A 140 -11.00 -6.48 -4.95
CA ALA A 140 -11.90 -6.80 -3.85
C ALA A 140 -11.13 -7.18 -2.57
N GLY A 141 -10.06 -7.97 -2.72
CA GLY A 141 -9.19 -8.41 -1.62
C GLY A 141 -8.47 -7.24 -0.96
N SER A 142 -7.81 -6.36 -1.74
CA SER A 142 -7.13 -5.18 -1.20
C SER A 142 -8.09 -4.25 -0.46
N ARG A 143 -9.33 -4.09 -0.96
CA ARG A 143 -10.34 -3.28 -0.28
C ARG A 143 -10.82 -3.92 1.02
N ALA A 144 -11.03 -5.23 1.04
CA ALA A 144 -11.46 -5.96 2.23
C ALA A 144 -10.39 -5.93 3.32
N VAL A 145 -9.14 -6.32 2.99
CA VAL A 145 -8.06 -6.47 3.97
C VAL A 145 -7.69 -5.13 4.64
N LEU A 146 -7.72 -4.02 3.89
CA LEU A 146 -7.49 -2.69 4.46
C LEU A 146 -8.59 -2.27 5.44
N ALA A 147 -9.83 -2.67 5.18
CA ALA A 147 -10.99 -2.33 6.00
C ALA A 147 -11.14 -3.21 7.25
N GLU A 148 -10.65 -4.45 7.22
CA GLU A 148 -10.75 -5.41 8.33
C GLU A 148 -9.80 -5.06 9.49
N GLY A 149 -8.64 -4.46 9.22
CA GLY A 149 -7.75 -3.93 10.25
C GLY A 149 -7.01 -4.98 11.08
N GLU A 150 -7.08 -6.26 10.70
CA GLU A 150 -6.41 -7.37 11.40
C GLU A 150 -4.89 -7.47 11.11
N MET A 151 -4.30 -6.44 10.50
CA MET A 151 -2.87 -6.39 10.07
C MET A 151 -2.48 -7.48 9.05
N ASP A 152 -3.45 -8.04 8.33
CA ASP A 152 -3.22 -9.05 7.30
C ASP A 152 -2.77 -8.48 5.95
N PHE A 153 -2.84 -7.16 5.77
CA PHE A 153 -2.45 -6.50 4.53
C PHE A 153 -1.03 -6.86 4.10
N ALA A 154 -0.88 -7.33 2.86
CA ALA A 154 0.40 -7.63 2.23
C ALA A 154 0.56 -6.86 0.90
N PRO A 155 1.70 -6.22 0.64
CA PRO A 155 1.99 -5.71 -0.70
C PRO A 155 2.16 -6.88 -1.68
N LEU A 156 1.49 -6.81 -2.84
CA LEU A 156 1.73 -7.69 -3.98
C LEU A 156 3.17 -7.52 -4.48
N LEU A 157 3.99 -8.53 -4.24
CA LEU A 157 5.41 -8.60 -4.59
C LEU A 157 5.71 -9.99 -5.17
N PRO A 158 6.81 -10.16 -5.93
CA PRO A 158 7.29 -11.47 -6.35
C PRO A 158 7.54 -12.39 -5.13
N ASP A 159 7.43 -13.68 -5.36
CA ASP A 159 7.72 -14.70 -4.34
C ASP A 159 9.22 -14.76 -3.98
N ASP A 160 9.54 -15.54 -2.96
CA ASP A 160 10.90 -15.71 -2.44
C ASP A 160 11.84 -16.51 -3.37
N GLU A 161 11.29 -17.18 -4.38
CA GLU A 161 12.07 -17.83 -5.44
C GLU A 161 12.66 -16.81 -6.44
N SER A 162 12.08 -15.61 -6.49
CA SER A 162 12.60 -14.49 -7.29
C SER A 162 13.86 -13.89 -6.68
N ASP A 163 14.81 -13.48 -7.53
CA ASP A 163 16.04 -12.87 -7.04
C ASP A 163 15.78 -11.59 -6.22
N LEU A 164 16.66 -11.32 -5.26
CA LEU A 164 16.50 -10.19 -4.34
C LEU A 164 16.43 -8.84 -5.07
N ALA A 165 17.14 -8.69 -6.20
CA ALA A 165 17.13 -7.43 -6.94
C ALA A 165 15.75 -7.15 -7.56
N SER A 166 15.11 -8.17 -8.14
CA SER A 166 13.74 -8.10 -8.68
C SER A 166 12.72 -7.80 -7.58
N ARG A 167 12.87 -8.43 -6.40
CA ARG A 167 12.02 -8.16 -5.24
C ARG A 167 12.18 -6.74 -4.69
N VAL A 168 13.40 -6.23 -4.61
CA VAL A 168 13.70 -4.84 -4.21
C VAL A 168 13.13 -3.84 -5.22
N GLU A 169 13.30 -4.08 -6.52
CA GLU A 169 12.73 -3.25 -7.58
C GLU A 169 11.19 -3.24 -7.50
N SER A 170 10.58 -4.40 -7.25
CA SER A 170 9.14 -4.52 -7.06
C SER A 170 8.64 -3.76 -5.84
N LEU A 171 9.37 -3.79 -4.72
CA LEU A 171 9.01 -3.02 -3.53
C LEU A 171 9.12 -1.50 -3.76
N ALA A 172 10.15 -1.06 -4.48
CA ALA A 172 10.29 0.34 -4.88
C ALA A 172 9.14 0.77 -5.80
N ALA A 173 8.81 -0.05 -6.81
CA ALA A 173 7.67 0.16 -7.71
C ALA A 173 6.34 0.18 -6.94
N TRP A 174 6.16 -0.69 -5.94
CA TRP A 174 4.99 -0.70 -5.07
C TRP A 174 4.84 0.64 -4.33
N CYS A 175 5.93 1.13 -3.72
CA CYS A 175 5.92 2.41 -3.00
C CYS A 175 5.64 3.59 -3.95
N GLN A 176 6.21 3.58 -5.17
CA GLN A 176 5.88 4.59 -6.20
C GLN A 176 4.38 4.58 -6.53
N GLY A 177 3.82 3.39 -6.79
CA GLY A 177 2.40 3.20 -7.07
C GLY A 177 1.54 3.75 -5.94
N PHE A 178 1.86 3.40 -4.69
CA PHE A 178 1.14 3.91 -3.51
C PHE A 178 1.10 5.43 -3.44
N LEU A 179 2.24 6.08 -3.60
CA LEU A 179 2.32 7.55 -3.60
C LEU A 179 1.54 8.17 -4.75
N TYR A 180 1.58 7.56 -5.94
CA TYR A 180 0.79 7.98 -7.08
C TYR A 180 -0.72 7.90 -6.78
N GLY A 181 -1.21 6.73 -6.36
CA GLY A 181 -2.64 6.51 -6.08
C GLY A 181 -3.16 7.41 -4.95
N PHE A 182 -2.35 7.62 -3.92
CA PHE A 182 -2.64 8.54 -2.83
C PHE A 182 -2.75 9.99 -3.32
N GLY A 183 -1.82 10.43 -4.17
CA GLY A 183 -1.80 11.79 -4.70
C GLY A 183 -2.80 12.08 -5.83
N ALA A 184 -3.29 11.05 -6.55
CA ALA A 184 -4.00 11.19 -7.82
C ALA A 184 -5.28 12.04 -7.75
N SER A 185 -6.00 12.00 -6.63
CA SER A 185 -7.22 12.83 -6.43
C SER A 185 -6.92 14.32 -6.21
N GLY A 186 -5.67 14.66 -5.89
CA GLY A 186 -5.26 15.98 -5.41
C GLY A 186 -5.83 16.35 -4.03
N LEU A 187 -6.57 15.46 -3.37
CA LEU A 187 -7.18 15.72 -2.06
C LEU A 187 -6.09 15.96 -1.00
N ALA A 188 -5.05 15.12 -0.99
CA ALA A 188 -3.91 15.23 -0.09
C ALA A 188 -3.22 16.61 -0.14
N ALA A 189 -3.22 17.29 -1.30
CA ALA A 189 -2.64 18.62 -1.45
C ALA A 189 -3.54 19.76 -0.93
N ARG A 190 -4.82 19.47 -0.65
CA ARG A 190 -5.84 20.47 -0.28
C ARG A 190 -6.21 20.43 1.20
N ILE A 191 -5.73 19.42 1.95
CA ILE A 191 -6.06 19.21 3.35
C ILE A 191 -4.77 19.02 4.17
N PRO A 192 -4.76 19.40 5.46
CA PRO A 192 -3.70 18.99 6.36
C PRO A 192 -3.82 17.47 6.63
N LEU A 193 -2.71 16.75 6.49
CA LEU A 193 -2.60 15.35 6.88
C LEU A 193 -2.12 15.23 8.33
N PRO A 194 -2.45 14.14 9.04
CA PRO A 194 -1.81 13.81 10.31
C PRO A 194 -0.28 13.70 10.15
N ALA A 195 0.48 14.12 11.17
CA ALA A 195 1.94 14.13 11.10
C ALA A 195 2.54 12.73 10.83
N ASP A 196 1.94 11.69 11.41
CA ASP A 196 2.37 10.32 11.22
C ASP A 196 2.14 9.85 9.77
N VAL A 197 1.08 10.32 9.10
CA VAL A 197 0.83 10.07 7.68
C VAL A 197 1.89 10.77 6.82
N ASP A 198 2.20 12.04 7.11
CA ASP A 198 3.25 12.78 6.39
C ASP A 198 4.63 12.10 6.51
N GLU A 199 4.97 11.59 7.70
CA GLU A 199 6.22 10.85 7.93
C GLU A 199 6.26 9.55 7.11
N VAL A 200 5.18 8.77 7.14
CA VAL A 200 5.06 7.54 6.34
C VAL A 200 5.21 7.83 4.85
N LEU A 201 4.52 8.84 4.31
CA LEU A 201 4.63 9.19 2.88
C LEU A 201 6.05 9.60 2.50
N ALA A 202 6.76 10.31 3.38
CA ALA A 202 8.16 10.66 3.17
C ALA A 202 9.09 9.44 3.21
N ASP A 203 8.84 8.46 4.08
CA ASP A 203 9.59 7.21 4.14
C ASP A 203 9.33 6.31 2.93
N LEU A 204 8.07 6.15 2.51
CA LEU A 204 7.73 5.45 1.27
C LEU A 204 8.40 6.12 0.06
N ALA A 205 8.49 7.45 0.02
CA ALA A 205 9.19 8.17 -1.04
C ALA A 205 10.70 7.88 -1.05
N ARG A 206 11.33 7.64 0.11
CA ARG A 206 12.74 7.21 0.19
C ARG A 206 12.92 5.78 -0.31
N ILE A 207 12.06 4.86 0.11
CA ILE A 207 12.08 3.45 -0.34
C ILE A 207 11.88 3.37 -1.86
N SER A 208 10.96 4.16 -2.39
CA SER A 208 10.65 4.24 -3.82
C SER A 208 11.83 4.70 -4.71
N GLN A 209 12.88 5.28 -4.11
CA GLN A 209 14.11 5.72 -4.76
C GLN A 209 15.31 4.84 -4.41
N ALA A 210 15.13 3.85 -3.54
CA ALA A 210 16.17 2.90 -3.20
C ALA A 210 16.36 1.94 -4.39
N GLY A 211 17.48 2.08 -5.10
CA GLY A 211 17.91 1.09 -6.09
C GLY A 211 18.55 -0.11 -5.43
N ALA A 212 18.72 -1.21 -6.18
CA ALA A 212 19.44 -2.40 -5.70
C ALA A 212 20.87 -2.01 -5.24
N VAL A 213 21.17 -2.23 -3.97
CA VAL A 213 22.50 -2.01 -3.39
C VAL A 213 23.12 -3.37 -3.17
N GLY A 214 24.23 -3.67 -3.85
CA GLY A 214 24.91 -4.97 -3.80
C GLY A 214 26.29 -4.88 -3.17
N SER A 215 26.36 -4.48 -1.89
CA SER A 215 27.64 -4.35 -1.18
C SER A 215 27.71 -5.04 0.17
N GLU A 216 26.62 -5.67 0.61
CA GLU A 216 26.55 -6.36 1.89
C GLU A 216 26.54 -7.88 1.67
N ALA A 217 26.56 -8.65 2.77
CA ALA A 217 26.40 -10.10 2.70
C ALA A 217 24.94 -10.44 2.40
N ALA A 218 24.69 -11.45 1.57
CA ALA A 218 23.34 -11.81 1.13
C ALA A 218 22.31 -11.94 2.29
N ASP A 219 22.68 -12.61 3.39
CA ASP A 219 21.79 -12.78 4.55
C ASP A 219 21.38 -11.43 5.20
N VAL A 220 22.25 -10.41 5.13
CA VAL A 220 21.96 -9.06 5.66
C VAL A 220 21.03 -8.31 4.72
N GLU A 221 21.21 -8.46 3.42
CA GLU A 221 20.36 -7.83 2.40
C GLU A 221 18.94 -8.43 2.44
N GLU A 222 18.81 -9.75 2.61
CA GLU A 222 17.51 -10.44 2.80
C GLU A 222 16.80 -9.99 4.07
N ALA A 223 17.51 -9.92 5.20
CA ALA A 223 16.92 -9.44 6.46
C ALA A 223 16.46 -7.98 6.34
N SER A 224 17.25 -7.13 5.68
CA SER A 224 16.91 -5.73 5.44
C SER A 224 15.68 -5.58 4.54
N TYR A 225 15.58 -6.42 3.50
CA TYR A 225 14.40 -6.46 2.64
C TYR A 225 13.14 -6.86 3.42
N ALA A 226 13.21 -7.92 4.23
CA ALA A 226 12.09 -8.35 5.07
C ALA A 226 11.63 -7.25 6.04
N GLU A 227 12.56 -6.52 6.66
CA GLU A 227 12.24 -5.37 7.51
C GLU A 227 11.51 -4.25 6.74
N LEU A 228 11.91 -3.96 5.51
CA LEU A 228 11.24 -2.96 4.66
C LEU A 228 9.83 -3.42 4.26
N VAL A 229 9.63 -4.69 3.93
CA VAL A 229 8.30 -5.24 3.63
C VAL A 229 7.38 -5.11 4.83
N GLU A 230 7.84 -5.47 6.04
CA GLU A 230 7.06 -5.32 7.27
C GLU A 230 6.77 -3.86 7.61
N PHE A 231 7.74 -2.96 7.38
CA PHE A 231 7.50 -1.53 7.49
C PHE A 231 6.36 -1.08 6.56
N VAL A 232 6.39 -1.47 5.29
CA VAL A 232 5.35 -1.10 4.31
C VAL A 232 3.98 -1.65 4.73
N ARG A 233 3.90 -2.91 5.15
CA ARG A 233 2.65 -3.52 5.65
C ARG A 233 2.02 -2.69 6.76
N ALA A 234 2.83 -2.39 7.78
CA ALA A 234 2.40 -1.65 8.95
C ALA A 234 2.06 -0.18 8.64
N ALA A 235 2.87 0.46 7.80
CA ALA A 235 2.71 1.85 7.40
C ALA A 235 1.41 2.07 6.62
N VAL A 236 1.05 1.15 5.72
CA VAL A 236 -0.19 1.24 4.94
C VAL A 236 -1.42 1.12 5.83
N GLN A 237 -1.43 0.17 6.76
CA GLN A 237 -2.53 0.05 7.72
C GLN A 237 -2.65 1.30 8.60
N LEU A 238 -1.53 1.85 9.08
CA LEU A 238 -1.51 3.10 9.85
C LEU A 238 -2.09 4.28 9.05
N VAL A 239 -1.67 4.45 7.79
CA VAL A 239 -2.22 5.49 6.91
C VAL A 239 -3.71 5.31 6.69
N TYR A 240 -4.15 4.07 6.48
CA TYR A 240 -5.57 3.77 6.35
C TYR A 240 -6.30 4.16 7.64
N ASP A 241 -5.87 3.73 8.81
CA ASP A 241 -6.56 3.98 10.08
C ASP A 241 -6.60 5.48 10.44
N GLU A 242 -5.48 6.20 10.30
CA GLU A 242 -5.40 7.64 10.61
C GLU A 242 -6.29 8.51 9.72
N LEU A 243 -6.60 8.04 8.51
CA LEU A 243 -7.44 8.76 7.55
C LEU A 243 -8.92 8.34 7.59
N ASP A 244 -9.32 7.47 8.52
CA ASP A 244 -10.69 6.99 8.62
C ASP A 244 -11.71 8.13 8.87
N ALA A 245 -11.42 9.07 9.78
CA ALA A 245 -12.30 10.22 10.02
C ALA A 245 -12.46 11.09 8.76
N LEU A 246 -11.38 11.25 7.99
CA LEU A 246 -11.40 11.96 6.72
C LEU A 246 -12.25 11.21 5.69
N ARG A 247 -12.04 9.90 5.50
CA ARG A 247 -12.83 9.09 4.56
C ARG A 247 -14.32 9.13 4.86
N ARG A 248 -14.72 9.03 6.14
CA ARG A 248 -16.14 9.13 6.56
C ARG A 248 -16.76 10.50 6.32
N SER A 249 -15.95 11.56 6.27
CA SER A 249 -16.43 12.92 6.03
C SER A 249 -16.66 13.25 4.54
N GLN A 250 -16.15 12.41 3.64
CA GLN A 250 -16.29 12.64 2.21
C GLN A 250 -17.72 12.30 1.75
N PRO A 251 -18.34 13.19 0.96
CA PRO A 251 -19.64 12.89 0.38
C PRO A 251 -19.51 11.70 -0.57
N VAL A 252 -20.39 10.72 -0.45
CA VAL A 252 -20.44 9.61 -1.42
C VAL A 252 -20.83 10.19 -2.78
N SER A 253 -19.89 10.17 -3.72
CA SER A 253 -20.10 10.64 -5.08
C SER A 253 -21.15 9.74 -5.74
N SER A 254 -22.39 10.22 -5.88
CA SER A 254 -23.44 9.51 -6.61
C SER A 254 -23.10 9.59 -8.10
N HIS A 255 -22.36 8.61 -8.61
CA HIS A 255 -22.04 8.52 -10.02
C HIS A 255 -23.36 8.32 -10.77
N ARG A 256 -23.80 9.36 -11.49
CA ARG A 256 -24.94 9.29 -12.40
C ARG A 256 -24.50 8.43 -13.58
N HIS A 257 -25.25 7.34 -13.80
CA HIS A 257 -25.20 6.47 -14.97
C HIS A 257 -25.20 7.24 -16.30
#